data_AF-A0A6L3NJ46-F1
#
_entry.id   AF-A0A6L3NJ46-F1
#
_cell.length_a   1.000
_cell.length_b   1.000
_cell.length_c   1.000
_cell.angle_alpha   90.00
_cell.angle_beta   90.00
_cell.angle_gamma   90.00
#
_symmetry.space_group_name_H-M   'P 1'
#
loop_
_entity.id
_entity.type
_entity.pdbx_description
1 polymer ?
#
loop_
_entity_poly.entity_id
_entity_poly.type
_entity_poly.pdbx_seq_one_letter_code
_entity_poly.pdbx_strand_id
1 'polypeptide(L)' 'DVLGGLIGALLAQRVAPYEAALAGVYLHGLAADTLSANGTGPAGLTAGELAPMVRTLINRLFYPSARADI' A
#
# COMPACT_ATOMS: atom_id res chain seq x y z
N ASP A 1 -9.92 -2.00 8.94
CA ASP A 1 -8.66 -1.28 9.27
C ASP A 1 -7.99 -0.87 7.95
N VAL A 2 -6.66 -0.98 7.78
CA VAL A 2 -5.96 -0.62 6.54
C VAL A 2 -6.23 -1.63 5.42
N LEU A 3 -6.08 -2.93 5.66
CA LEU A 3 -6.24 -3.96 4.62
C LEU A 3 -7.68 -3.98 4.09
N GLY A 4 -8.66 -3.97 4.99
CA GLY A 4 -10.07 -3.89 4.60
C GLY A 4 -10.40 -2.60 3.82
N GLY A 5 -9.78 -1.47 4.20
CA GLY A 5 -9.92 -0.21 3.48
C GLY A 5 -9.35 -0.26 2.06
N LEU A 6 -8.20 -0.91 1.86
CA LEU A 6 -7.60 -1.09 0.54
C LEU A 6 -8.48 -1.94 -0.37
N ILE A 7 -8.92 -3.11 0.12
CA ILE A 7 -9.79 -4.01 -0.64
C ILE A 7 -11.12 -3.29 -0.97
N GLY A 8 -11.73 -2.62 0.01
CA GLY A 8 -12.95 -1.85 -0.18
C GLY A 8 -12.81 -0.73 -1.21
N ALA A 9 -11.70 0.00 -1.20
CA ALA A 9 -11.43 1.06 -2.17
C ALA A 9 -11.23 0.51 -3.59
N LEU A 10 -10.59 -0.64 -3.75
CA LEU A 10 -10.42 -1.31 -5.06
C LEU A 10 -11.75 -1.85 -5.59
N LEU A 11 -12.56 -2.47 -4.72
CA LEU A 11 -13.91 -2.92 -5.07
C LEU A 11 -14.81 -1.74 -5.48
N ALA A 12 -14.73 -0.60 -4.77
CA ALA A 12 -15.46 0.62 -5.11
C ALA A 12 -15.08 1.16 -6.51
N GLN A 13 -13.83 0.92 -6.94
CA GLN A 13 -13.32 1.24 -8.28
C GLN A 13 -13.64 0.16 -9.33
N ARG A 14 -14.46 -0.85 -8.99
CA ARG A 14 -14.86 -1.96 -9.87
C ARG A 14 -13.73 -2.93 -10.23
N VAL A 15 -12.65 -2.97 -9.46
CA VAL A 15 -11.67 -4.05 -9.56
C VAL A 15 -12.35 -5.37 -9.17
N ALA A 16 -12.08 -6.43 -9.92
CA ALA A 16 -12.66 -7.74 -9.66
C ALA A 16 -12.23 -8.26 -8.25
N PRO A 17 -13.10 -9.00 -7.52
CA PRO A 17 -12.87 -9.26 -6.11
C PRO A 17 -11.57 -10.01 -5.80
N TYR A 18 -11.16 -10.93 -6.67
CA TYR A 18 -9.92 -11.68 -6.50
C TYR A 18 -8.70 -10.76 -6.61
N GLU A 19 -8.67 -9.90 -7.63
CA GLU A 19 -7.62 -8.92 -7.89
C GLU A 19 -7.58 -7.84 -6.81
N ALA A 20 -8.75 -7.42 -6.31
CA ALA A 20 -8.85 -6.47 -5.20
C ALA A 20 -8.24 -7.05 -3.92
N ALA A 21 -8.53 -8.30 -3.60
CA ALA A 21 -7.93 -9.01 -2.47
C ALA A 21 -6.42 -9.17 -2.65
N LEU A 22 -5.99 -9.60 -3.85
CA LEU A 22 -4.57 -9.81 -4.18
C LEU A 22 -3.77 -8.51 -4.04
N ALA A 23 -4.21 -7.44 -4.69
CA ALA A 23 -3.55 -6.14 -4.65
C ALA A 23 -3.58 -5.53 -3.23
N GLY A 24 -4.70 -5.66 -2.53
CA GLY A 24 -4.84 -5.18 -1.15
C GLY A 24 -3.86 -5.84 -0.18
N VAL A 25 -3.76 -7.18 -0.20
CA VAL A 25 -2.83 -7.93 0.65
C VAL A 25 -1.38 -7.63 0.28
N TYR A 26 -1.06 -7.58 -1.02
CA TYR A 26 0.28 -7.27 -1.49
C TYR A 26 0.74 -5.88 -1.04
N LEU A 27 -0.07 -4.84 -1.28
CA LEU A 27 0.26 -3.46 -0.90
C LEU A 27 0.35 -3.28 0.62
N HIS A 28 -0.49 -3.98 1.38
CA HIS A 28 -0.46 -3.95 2.84
C HIS A 28 0.85 -4.56 3.40
N GLY A 29 1.24 -5.74 2.90
CA GLY A 29 2.49 -6.40 3.27
C GLY A 29 3.71 -5.58 2.85
N LEU A 30 3.74 -5.11 1.61
CA LEU A 30 4.83 -4.27 1.10
C LEU A 30 5.00 -2.98 1.92
N ALA A 31 3.91 -2.37 2.40
CA ALA A 31 3.99 -1.22 3.29
C ALA A 31 4.59 -1.56 4.64
N ALA A 32 4.21 -2.68 5.25
CA ALA A 32 4.79 -3.16 6.52
C ALA A 32 6.28 -3.48 6.37
N ASP A 33 6.66 -4.15 5.29
CA ASP A 33 8.06 -4.48 4.98
C ASP A 33 8.89 -3.21 4.74
N THR A 34 8.35 -2.25 3.99
CA THR A 34 9.03 -0.98 3.71
C THR A 34 9.24 -0.16 5.00
N LEU A 35 8.22 -0.09 5.87
CA LEU A 35 8.34 0.61 7.16
C LEU A 35 9.34 -0.09 8.09
N SER A 36 9.30 -1.43 8.15
CA SER A 36 10.23 -2.22 8.94
C SER A 36 11.68 -2.02 8.46
N ALA A 37 11.89 -2.02 7.14
CA ALA A 37 13.20 -1.75 6.54
C ALA A 37 13.69 -0.32 6.82
N ASN A 38 12.76 0.64 6.99
CA ASN A 38 13.07 2.02 7.37
C ASN A 38 13.26 2.21 8.89
N GLY A 39 13.22 1.14 9.69
CA GLY A 39 13.44 1.18 11.14
C GLY A 39 12.16 1.39 11.98
N THR A 40 10.98 1.39 11.35
CA THR A 40 9.68 1.45 12.04
C THR A 40 9.08 0.05 12.09
N GLY A 41 9.30 -0.68 13.18
CA GLY A 41 8.82 -2.07 13.35
C GLY A 41 9.94 -3.05 13.72
N PRO A 42 9.74 -4.37 13.54
CA PRO A 42 8.59 -5.02 12.91
C PRO A 42 7.36 -5.14 13.84
N ALA A 43 7.56 -5.14 15.16
CA ALA A 43 6.48 -5.20 16.14
C ALA A 43 5.95 -3.80 16.46
N GLY A 44 4.64 -3.69 16.69
CA GLY A 44 4.00 -2.45 17.13
C GLY A 44 3.61 -1.47 16.02
N LEU A 45 3.79 -1.85 14.74
CA LEU A 45 3.32 -1.06 13.61
C LEU A 45 1.81 -0.81 13.70
N THR A 46 1.43 0.46 13.71
CA THR A 46 0.03 0.86 13.80
C THR A 46 -0.61 1.02 12.42
N ALA A 47 -1.93 0.90 12.37
CA ALA A 47 -2.71 1.20 11.17
C ALA A 47 -2.46 2.63 10.64
N GLY A 48 -2.19 3.58 11.55
CA GLY A 48 -1.91 4.98 11.20
C GLY A 48 -0.57 5.18 10.49
N GLU A 49 0.41 4.30 10.70
CA GLU A 49 1.71 4.32 10.03
C GLU A 49 1.66 3.61 8.66
N LEU A 50 0.89 2.50 8.57
CA LEU A 50 0.77 1.75 7.33
C LEU A 50 0.06 2.55 6.23
N ALA A 51 -1.07 3.20 6.52
CA ALA A 51 -1.87 3.89 5.51
C ALA A 51 -1.08 4.95 4.70
N PRO A 52 -0.28 5.85 5.33
CA PRO A 52 0.62 6.75 4.62
C PRO A 52 1.64 6.04 3.72
N MET A 53 2.25 4.94 4.17
CA MET A 53 3.21 4.20 3.37
C MET A 53 2.56 3.56 2.14
N VAL A 54 1.35 3.00 2.28
CA VAL A 54 0.61 2.44 1.13
C VAL A 54 0.35 3.51 0.07
N ARG A 55 -0.06 4.73 0.47
CA ARG A 55 -0.23 5.85 -0.47
C ARG A 55 1.07 6.18 -1.21
N THR A 56 2.20 6.23 -0.50
CA THR A 56 3.52 6.47 -1.10
C THR A 56 3.87 5.41 -2.14
N LEU A 57 3.64 4.13 -1.80
CA LEU A 57 3.91 3.01 -2.71
C LEU A 57 3.01 3.06 -3.95
N ILE A 58 1.71 3.31 -3.80
CA ILE A 58 0.78 3.46 -4.94
C ILE A 58 1.23 4.59 -5.87
N ASN A 59 1.56 5.76 -5.32
CA ASN A 59 2.03 6.89 -6.12
C ASN A 59 3.33 6.56 -6.87
N ARG A 60 4.28 5.88 -6.22
CA ARG A 60 5.53 5.45 -6.85
C ARG A 60 5.31 4.43 -7.97
N LEU A 61 4.42 3.45 -7.75
CA LEU A 61 4.22 2.32 -8.66
C LEU A 61 3.36 2.68 -9.87
N PHE A 62 2.32 3.49 -9.68
CA PHE A 62 1.33 3.79 -10.73
C PHE A 62 1.44 5.19 -11.31
N TYR A 63 2.08 6.12 -10.61
CA TYR A 63 2.29 7.50 -11.04
C TYR A 63 3.77 7.92 -10.97
N PRO A 64 4.69 7.16 -11.59
CA PRO A 64 6.11 7.52 -11.57
C PRO A 64 6.30 8.91 -12.17
N SER A 65 7.03 9.77 -11.47
CA SER A 65 7.33 11.12 -11.96
C SER A 65 8.23 11.04 -13.19
N ALA A 66 7.87 11.73 -14.27
CA ALA A 66 8.65 11.82 -15.53
C ALA A 66 9.93 12.69 -15.40
N ARG A 67 10.62 12.60 -14.26
CA ARG A 67 11.73 13.51 -13.88
C ARG A 67 13.00 12.76 -13.47
N ALA A 68 13.21 11.55 -13.99
CA ALA A 68 14.40 10.75 -13.74
C ALA A 68 15.35 10.66 -14.95
N ASP A 69 15.12 11.52 -15.95
CA ASP A 69 15.69 11.45 -17.29
C ASP A 69 16.26 12.80 -17.77
N ILE A 70 16.81 13.62 -16.84
CA ILE A 70 17.72 14.75 -17.16
C ILE A 70 19.03 14.54 -16.42
#